data_AF-A0A7W6MHH0-F1
#
_entry.id   AF-A0A7W6MHH0-F1
#
_cell.length_a   1.000
_cell.length_b   1.000
_cell.length_c   1.000
_cell.angle_alpha   90.00
_cell.angle_beta   90.00
_cell.angle_gamma   90.00
#
_symmetry.space_group_name_H-M   'P 1'
#
loop_
_entity.id
_entity.type
_entity.pdbx_description
1 polymer ?
#
loop_
_entity_poly.entity_id
_entity_poly.type
_entity_poly.pdbx_seq_one_letter_code
_entity_poly.pdbx_strand_id
1 'polypeptide(L)'
;MSDATAANNGVYRKSGASGTGSWTRIGDLPYSFIEALDTGAGTPNAIQATSDLPISESALVIVNVFEANTGSPVTIAFNGGSALTIKTNSGNNVVSGGLVAGMRLFGYVSGSVFQLISDQVSASIVAAAEAAAADAEAAQAAAEAAAASVTLPTPVALNYIRVKADLTGYETRTPTQVLSDIGGAAAGSLDRRVKDFGAKGDAVIIRAAVTIASGSAALTVTGANFQTTDVGKSIAVEGAGTSGATLYSTILSRTSATQITLAANASTAISAVTKTVTYGTDDTAAFNAAIADIVRQTASNDNAIFGGSLTVDAKGRYYLASPIAINKHGIKIKGGGSHTDTCIIVAHEGYGFSFENSDSSTALMRSNRVEGLRFLSTASTRAANSGAIFMNRALQFVVQDCWFAGRQQFAVHLQDCLDGIIRVNRIDGPVEASINGFTYGFWLDSNNTLSGPNQITIENNWIENCATAGIRVTGNTSFSGNQVNIRENLIQGGSGNGIMYDKQNGLNILRNWFEDNGRDAVSGRAAILDIGDNVSHLVTFKENVFGGNNNANADFRQFSIQKVNGLKVLENFFTGGSHIRCTTSTTYKVYIADNWSSGTTPTVDAMTTDVTYARNTYGDTGTAWTTG
;
A
#
# COMPACT_ATOMS: atom_id res chain seq x y z
N MET A 1 -63.14 -97.60 7.91
CA MET A 1 -63.18 -99.03 7.55
C MET A 1 -62.25 -99.21 6.37
N SER A 2 -61.22 -100.03 6.51
CA SER A 2 -60.34 -100.46 5.41
C SER A 2 -60.58 -101.95 5.20
N ASP A 3 -60.78 -102.39 3.97
CA ASP A 3 -60.75 -103.82 3.65
C ASP A 3 -59.31 -104.33 3.86
N ALA A 4 -59.17 -105.59 4.29
CA ALA A 4 -57.85 -106.20 4.50
C ALA A 4 -57.12 -106.50 3.18
N THR A 5 -57.84 -106.51 2.06
CA THR A 5 -57.31 -106.71 0.71
C THR A 5 -57.20 -105.36 0.01
N ALA A 6 -55.97 -104.85 -0.20
CA ALA A 6 -55.74 -103.50 -0.72
C ALA A 6 -56.40 -103.20 -2.08
N ALA A 7 -56.50 -104.22 -2.96
CA ALA A 7 -57.16 -104.09 -4.27
C ALA A 7 -58.67 -103.75 -4.17
N ASN A 8 -59.30 -104.00 -3.03
CA ASN A 8 -60.71 -103.75 -2.77
C ASN A 8 -61.00 -102.32 -2.25
N ASN A 9 -59.98 -101.50 -2.03
CA ASN A 9 -60.15 -100.12 -1.59
C ASN A 9 -60.22 -99.20 -2.83
N GLY A 10 -61.38 -98.58 -3.10
CA GLY A 10 -61.63 -97.76 -4.30
C GLY A 10 -63.01 -97.11 -4.31
N VAL A 11 -63.31 -96.34 -5.35
CA VAL A 11 -64.66 -95.80 -5.62
C VAL A 11 -65.44 -96.82 -6.44
N TYR A 12 -66.63 -97.20 -5.97
CA TYR A 12 -67.49 -98.20 -6.60
C TYR A 12 -68.79 -97.57 -7.11
N ARG A 13 -69.25 -98.00 -8.29
CA ARG A 13 -70.54 -97.62 -8.88
C ARG A 13 -71.49 -98.81 -8.82
N LYS A 14 -72.71 -98.59 -8.29
CA LYS A 14 -73.76 -99.61 -8.28
C LYS A 14 -74.44 -99.71 -9.64
N SER A 15 -74.70 -100.92 -10.11
CA SER A 15 -75.54 -101.22 -11.28
C SER A 15 -76.76 -102.04 -10.83
N GLY A 16 -77.97 -101.51 -11.05
CA GLY A 16 -79.25 -102.14 -10.69
C GLY A 16 -80.12 -101.33 -9.73
N ALA A 17 -81.35 -101.79 -9.49
CA ALA A 17 -82.36 -101.11 -8.67
C ALA A 17 -82.01 -101.08 -7.18
N SER A 18 -82.79 -100.38 -6.35
CA SER A 18 -82.65 -100.48 -4.90
C SER A 18 -83.01 -101.90 -4.43
N GLY A 19 -82.21 -102.49 -3.54
CA GLY A 19 -82.40 -103.87 -3.05
C GLY A 19 -81.90 -105.01 -3.97
N THR A 20 -81.53 -104.74 -5.23
CA THR A 20 -80.93 -105.73 -6.16
C THR A 20 -79.72 -105.13 -6.90
N GLY A 21 -78.90 -105.94 -7.59
CA GLY A 21 -77.78 -105.47 -8.42
C GLY A 21 -76.35 -105.78 -7.92
N SER A 22 -75.35 -105.26 -8.62
CA SER A 22 -73.90 -105.47 -8.38
C SER A 22 -73.13 -104.16 -8.27
N TRP A 23 -71.93 -104.19 -7.70
CA TRP A 23 -71.02 -103.04 -7.58
C TRP A 23 -69.79 -103.26 -8.48
N THR A 24 -69.45 -102.28 -9.32
CA THR A 24 -68.27 -102.30 -10.18
C THR A 24 -67.32 -101.17 -9.77
N ARG A 25 -66.05 -101.47 -9.56
CA ARG A 25 -65.02 -100.46 -9.23
C ARG A 25 -64.83 -99.53 -10.43
N ILE A 26 -64.84 -98.22 -10.20
CA ILE A 26 -64.73 -97.19 -11.25
C ILE A 26 -63.52 -96.27 -11.10
N GLY A 27 -62.78 -96.35 -9.99
CA GLY A 27 -61.57 -95.57 -9.77
C GLY A 27 -60.96 -95.83 -8.40
N ASP A 28 -59.75 -95.32 -8.21
CA ASP A 28 -59.06 -95.31 -6.92
C ASP A 28 -59.67 -94.26 -5.98
N LEU A 29 -59.41 -94.36 -4.67
CA LEU A 29 -59.83 -93.34 -3.71
C LEU A 29 -59.06 -92.03 -3.97
N PRO A 30 -59.72 -90.87 -4.05
CA PRO A 30 -59.03 -89.59 -4.21
C PRO A 30 -58.24 -89.26 -2.94
N TYR A 31 -56.92 -89.48 -2.97
CA TYR A 31 -56.02 -88.98 -1.93
C TYR A 31 -55.61 -87.55 -2.27
N SER A 32 -55.79 -86.64 -1.31
CA SER A 32 -55.54 -85.21 -1.51
C SER A 32 -54.06 -84.83 -1.62
N PHE A 33 -53.16 -85.73 -1.20
CA PHE A 33 -51.71 -85.62 -1.33
C PHE A 33 -51.06 -87.00 -1.17
N ILE A 34 -49.83 -87.14 -1.66
CA ILE A 34 -49.02 -88.34 -1.51
C ILE A 34 -47.86 -88.01 -0.57
N GLU A 35 -47.70 -88.78 0.50
CA GLU A 35 -46.52 -88.67 1.37
C GLU A 35 -45.41 -89.58 0.84
N ALA A 36 -44.22 -89.00 0.69
CA ALA A 36 -43.00 -89.73 0.39
C ALA A 36 -42.00 -89.50 1.53
N LEU A 37 -41.17 -90.51 1.78
CA LEU A 37 -40.20 -90.50 2.86
C LEU A 37 -38.80 -90.64 2.28
N ASP A 38 -37.96 -89.63 2.52
CA ASP A 38 -36.52 -89.72 2.36
C ASP A 38 -35.91 -90.23 3.68
N THR A 39 -35.38 -91.45 3.64
CA THR A 39 -34.71 -92.09 4.79
C THR A 39 -33.18 -91.96 4.74
N GLY A 40 -32.64 -91.16 3.81
CA GLY A 40 -31.21 -90.97 3.63
C GLY A 40 -30.55 -92.01 2.71
N ALA A 41 -31.32 -92.70 1.87
CA ALA A 41 -30.78 -93.65 0.90
C ALA A 41 -30.04 -92.96 -0.28
N GLY A 42 -30.32 -91.67 -0.52
CA GLY A 42 -29.65 -90.83 -1.50
C GLY A 42 -28.45 -90.05 -0.94
N THR A 43 -28.00 -89.04 -1.68
CA THR A 43 -27.04 -88.03 -1.17
C THR A 43 -27.77 -86.71 -0.92
N PRO A 44 -27.19 -85.74 -0.17
CA PRO A 44 -27.86 -84.46 0.08
C PRO A 44 -28.26 -83.67 -1.17
N ASN A 45 -27.66 -83.95 -2.33
CA ASN A 45 -27.97 -83.29 -3.60
C ASN A 45 -28.66 -84.22 -4.62
N ALA A 46 -28.87 -85.50 -4.29
CA ALA A 46 -29.57 -86.49 -5.12
C ALA A 46 -30.43 -87.38 -4.21
N ILE A 47 -31.59 -86.85 -3.83
CA ILE A 47 -32.51 -87.39 -2.84
C ILE A 47 -33.22 -88.63 -3.42
N GLN A 48 -33.36 -89.68 -2.62
CA GLN A 48 -34.16 -90.86 -2.96
C GLN A 48 -35.25 -91.03 -1.93
N ALA A 49 -36.49 -90.86 -2.36
CA ALA A 49 -37.66 -90.95 -1.49
C ALA A 49 -38.56 -92.11 -1.91
N THR A 50 -39.17 -92.78 -0.94
CA THR A 50 -40.11 -93.87 -1.16
C THR A 50 -41.51 -93.49 -0.70
N SER A 51 -42.53 -93.88 -1.46
CA SER A 51 -43.93 -93.70 -1.12
C SER A 51 -44.70 -94.99 -1.37
N ASP A 52 -45.64 -95.29 -0.48
CA ASP A 52 -46.54 -96.45 -0.63
C ASP A 52 -47.53 -96.29 -1.79
N LEU A 53 -47.68 -95.07 -2.31
CA LEU A 53 -48.54 -94.75 -3.46
C LEU A 53 -47.68 -94.34 -4.67
N PRO A 54 -48.09 -94.71 -5.91
CA PRO A 54 -47.39 -94.29 -7.11
C PRO A 54 -47.50 -92.78 -7.31
N ILE A 55 -46.37 -92.12 -7.57
CA ILE A 55 -46.31 -90.68 -7.83
C ILE A 55 -46.84 -90.38 -9.23
N SER A 56 -47.73 -89.39 -9.35
CA SER A 56 -48.25 -88.89 -10.62
C SER A 56 -48.18 -87.36 -10.68
N GLU A 57 -48.16 -86.80 -11.89
CA GLU A 57 -48.11 -85.35 -12.12
C GLU A 57 -49.35 -84.59 -11.59
N SER A 58 -50.46 -85.29 -11.37
CA SER A 58 -51.71 -84.69 -10.88
C SER A 58 -51.82 -84.65 -9.35
N ALA A 59 -50.80 -85.13 -8.63
CA ALA A 59 -50.82 -85.21 -7.17
C ALA A 59 -49.79 -84.28 -6.53
N LEU A 60 -50.19 -83.64 -5.43
CA LEU A 60 -49.27 -82.96 -4.53
C LEU A 60 -48.47 -83.99 -3.77
N VAL A 61 -47.14 -83.89 -3.79
CA VAL A 61 -46.23 -84.75 -3.04
C VAL A 61 -45.65 -83.96 -1.87
N ILE A 62 -45.71 -84.56 -0.69
CA ILE A 62 -45.10 -84.03 0.52
C ILE A 62 -43.94 -84.96 0.88
N VAL A 63 -42.73 -84.44 0.93
CA VAL A 63 -41.52 -85.21 1.21
C VAL A 63 -40.63 -84.51 2.22
N ASN A 64 -40.08 -85.25 3.17
CA ASN A 64 -39.06 -84.70 4.08
C ASN A 64 -37.69 -84.66 3.37
N VAL A 65 -36.81 -83.80 3.85
CA VAL A 65 -35.40 -83.78 3.48
C VAL A 65 -34.60 -84.39 4.63
N PHE A 66 -33.85 -85.46 4.39
CA PHE A 66 -33.06 -86.11 5.45
C PHE A 66 -31.83 -85.28 5.83
N GLU A 67 -31.09 -84.78 4.83
CA GLU A 67 -29.85 -84.02 5.01
C GLU A 67 -29.87 -82.68 4.26
N ALA A 68 -29.21 -81.68 4.82
CA ALA A 68 -29.14 -80.37 4.18
C ALA A 68 -28.30 -80.42 2.89
N ASN A 69 -28.80 -79.81 1.81
CA ASN A 69 -28.09 -79.85 0.54
C ASN A 69 -26.82 -78.99 0.60
N THR A 70 -25.76 -79.44 -0.06
CA THR A 70 -24.45 -78.77 -0.08
C THR A 70 -24.08 -78.22 -1.45
N GLY A 71 -24.89 -78.50 -2.47
CA GLY A 71 -24.68 -78.08 -3.85
C GLY A 71 -25.98 -77.80 -4.59
N SER A 72 -25.85 -77.44 -5.88
CA SER A 72 -26.95 -77.12 -6.78
C SER A 72 -26.59 -77.55 -8.21
N PRO A 73 -27.50 -78.16 -9.00
CA PRO A 73 -28.90 -78.47 -8.69
C PRO A 73 -29.07 -79.66 -7.75
N VAL A 74 -30.17 -79.67 -6.99
CA VAL A 74 -30.61 -80.84 -6.20
C VAL A 74 -31.60 -81.64 -7.02
N THR A 75 -31.51 -82.97 -7.00
CA THR A 75 -32.50 -83.86 -7.62
C THR A 75 -33.22 -84.75 -6.60
N ILE A 76 -34.38 -85.28 -6.97
CA ILE A 76 -35.16 -86.26 -6.21
C ILE A 76 -35.71 -87.36 -7.12
N ALA A 77 -35.56 -88.61 -6.72
CA ALA A 77 -36.18 -89.76 -7.36
C ALA A 77 -37.18 -90.43 -6.41
N PHE A 78 -38.37 -90.78 -6.93
CA PHE A 78 -39.40 -91.47 -6.15
C PHE A 78 -39.52 -92.94 -6.55
N ASN A 79 -39.57 -93.84 -5.57
CA ASN A 79 -39.78 -95.29 -5.78
C ASN A 79 -38.83 -95.92 -6.82
N GLY A 80 -37.58 -95.47 -6.89
CA GLY A 80 -36.58 -95.94 -7.85
C GLY A 80 -36.76 -95.45 -9.29
N GLY A 81 -37.67 -94.49 -9.52
CA GLY A 81 -37.89 -93.87 -10.82
C GLY A 81 -36.78 -92.89 -11.24
N SER A 82 -37.02 -92.17 -12.34
CA SER A 82 -36.10 -91.16 -12.88
C SER A 82 -35.84 -90.03 -11.88
N ALA A 83 -34.61 -89.54 -11.82
CA ALA A 83 -34.29 -88.35 -11.03
C ALA A 83 -34.94 -87.09 -11.62
N LEU A 84 -35.68 -86.37 -10.79
CA LEU A 84 -36.33 -85.10 -11.09
C LEU A 84 -35.53 -83.96 -10.47
N THR A 85 -35.29 -82.87 -11.20
CA THR A 85 -34.60 -81.71 -10.61
C THR A 85 -35.55 -80.95 -9.69
N ILE A 86 -35.14 -80.66 -8.45
CA ILE A 86 -35.93 -79.84 -7.55
C ILE A 86 -35.75 -78.37 -7.92
N LYS A 87 -36.87 -77.70 -8.13
CA LYS A 87 -36.93 -76.28 -8.48
C LYS A 87 -37.82 -75.54 -7.50
N THR A 88 -37.40 -74.35 -7.09
CA THR A 88 -38.25 -73.39 -6.36
C THR A 88 -39.49 -73.05 -7.18
N ASN A 89 -40.55 -72.52 -6.55
CA ASN A 89 -41.79 -72.16 -7.26
C ASN A 89 -41.55 -71.18 -8.44
N SER A 90 -40.51 -70.35 -8.38
CA SER A 90 -40.11 -69.43 -9.45
C SER A 90 -39.26 -70.07 -10.57
N GLY A 91 -38.94 -71.37 -10.47
CA GLY A 91 -38.21 -72.15 -11.48
C GLY A 91 -36.69 -72.19 -11.31
N ASN A 92 -36.16 -71.54 -10.27
CA ASN A 92 -34.73 -71.51 -9.97
C ASN A 92 -34.28 -72.82 -9.29
N ASN A 93 -33.03 -73.24 -9.56
CA ASN A 93 -32.42 -74.34 -8.80
C ASN A 93 -32.31 -73.94 -7.32
N VAL A 94 -32.51 -74.90 -6.42
CA VAL A 94 -32.27 -74.66 -4.99
C VAL A 94 -30.77 -74.44 -4.78
N VAL A 95 -30.40 -73.32 -4.14
CA VAL A 95 -29.01 -72.99 -3.82
C VAL A 95 -28.45 -73.93 -2.74
N SER A 96 -27.13 -74.01 -2.61
CA SER A 96 -26.49 -74.74 -1.50
C SER A 96 -27.01 -74.24 -0.14
N GLY A 97 -27.39 -75.15 0.76
CA GLY A 97 -28.02 -74.85 2.04
C GLY A 97 -29.51 -74.47 1.98
N GLY A 98 -30.10 -74.38 0.79
CA GLY A 98 -31.52 -74.02 0.60
C GLY A 98 -32.51 -75.14 0.94
N LEU A 99 -32.04 -76.38 1.06
CA LEU A 99 -32.77 -77.47 1.71
C LEU A 99 -32.06 -77.79 3.01
N VAL A 100 -32.78 -77.74 4.13
CA VAL A 100 -32.22 -78.08 5.45
C VAL A 100 -32.77 -79.42 5.94
N ALA A 101 -31.97 -80.14 6.72
CA ALA A 101 -32.36 -81.42 7.31
C ALA A 101 -33.67 -81.28 8.12
N GLY A 102 -34.60 -82.22 7.95
CA GLY A 102 -35.91 -82.23 8.59
C GLY A 102 -36.97 -81.33 7.93
N MET A 103 -36.61 -80.53 6.92
CA MET A 103 -37.56 -79.68 6.19
C MET A 103 -38.57 -80.54 5.42
N ARG A 104 -39.84 -80.13 5.39
CA ARG A 104 -40.85 -80.73 4.51
C ARG A 104 -41.03 -79.91 3.25
N LEU A 105 -40.85 -80.57 2.12
CA LEU A 105 -41.08 -80.05 0.79
C LEU A 105 -42.48 -80.41 0.33
N PHE A 106 -43.13 -79.43 -0.27
CA PHE A 106 -44.43 -79.56 -0.90
C PHE A 106 -44.24 -79.21 -2.37
N GLY A 107 -44.45 -80.16 -3.25
CA GLY A 107 -44.23 -79.98 -4.68
C GLY A 107 -44.99 -80.97 -5.52
N TYR A 108 -45.01 -80.73 -6.83
CA TYR A 108 -45.63 -81.64 -7.79
C TYR A 108 -44.65 -81.93 -8.93
N VAL A 109 -44.86 -83.07 -9.58
CA VAL A 109 -44.04 -83.47 -10.73
C VAL A 109 -44.56 -82.77 -11.98
N SER A 110 -43.65 -82.16 -12.73
CA SER A 110 -43.93 -81.59 -14.05
C SER A 110 -42.79 -81.96 -15.00
N GLY A 111 -43.00 -82.96 -15.85
CA GLY A 111 -41.95 -83.50 -16.71
C GLY A 111 -40.78 -84.06 -15.90
N SER A 112 -39.56 -83.54 -16.11
CA SER A 112 -38.34 -83.95 -15.40
C SER A 112 -38.04 -83.11 -14.15
N VAL A 113 -39.01 -82.35 -13.64
CA VAL A 113 -38.85 -81.42 -12.52
C VAL A 113 -39.81 -81.76 -11.38
N PHE A 114 -39.30 -81.66 -10.16
CA PHE A 114 -40.11 -81.60 -8.95
C PHE A 114 -40.23 -80.13 -8.52
N GLN A 115 -41.37 -79.51 -8.85
CA GLN A 115 -41.60 -78.08 -8.68
C GLN A 115 -42.16 -77.82 -7.27
N LEU A 116 -41.43 -77.07 -6.45
CA LEU A 116 -41.87 -76.68 -5.11
C LEU A 116 -42.96 -75.62 -5.20
N ILE A 117 -43.92 -75.66 -4.28
CA ILE A 117 -45.02 -74.68 -4.22
C ILE A 117 -44.63 -73.43 -3.42
N SER A 118 -43.65 -73.53 -2.52
CA SER A 118 -43.11 -72.39 -1.76
C SER A 118 -41.66 -72.07 -2.17
N ASP A 119 -41.29 -70.80 -2.10
CA ASP A 119 -39.95 -70.31 -2.47
C ASP A 119 -39.09 -70.02 -1.22
N GLN A 120 -37.77 -70.17 -1.35
CA GLN A 120 -36.77 -70.06 -0.27
C GLN A 120 -36.29 -68.60 -0.02
N VAL A 121 -36.86 -67.61 -0.71
CA VAL A 121 -36.37 -66.21 -0.85
C VAL A 121 -36.23 -65.40 0.46
N SER A 122 -36.76 -65.85 1.59
CA SER A 122 -36.68 -65.08 2.86
C SER A 122 -35.26 -64.97 3.44
N ALA A 123 -34.37 -65.94 3.18
CA ALA A 123 -33.04 -65.95 3.79
C ALA A 123 -32.04 -64.97 3.12
N SER A 124 -32.13 -64.77 1.80
CA SER A 124 -31.19 -63.91 1.07
C SER A 124 -31.42 -62.41 1.33
N ILE A 125 -32.67 -62.01 1.60
CA ILE A 125 -33.02 -60.63 1.94
C ILE A 125 -32.47 -60.24 3.30
N VAL A 126 -32.51 -61.15 4.29
CA VAL A 126 -31.98 -60.89 5.64
C VAL A 126 -30.47 -60.66 5.60
N ALA A 127 -29.72 -61.48 4.85
CA ALA A 127 -28.27 -61.33 4.73
C ALA A 127 -27.85 -59.98 4.09
N ALA A 128 -28.60 -59.48 3.10
CA ALA A 128 -28.31 -58.19 2.48
C ALA A 128 -28.58 -57.00 3.44
N ALA A 129 -29.60 -57.11 4.29
CA ALA A 129 -29.92 -56.08 5.28
C ALA A 129 -28.84 -55.99 6.38
N GLU A 130 -28.30 -57.13 6.81
CA GLU A 130 -27.23 -57.17 7.82
C GLU A 130 -25.92 -56.53 7.32
N ALA A 131 -25.56 -56.74 6.04
CA ALA A 131 -24.39 -56.10 5.44
C ALA A 131 -24.50 -54.57 5.40
N ALA A 132 -25.67 -54.05 5.02
CA ALA A 132 -25.91 -52.61 4.98
C ALA A 132 -25.85 -51.94 6.37
N ALA A 133 -26.27 -52.65 7.43
CA ALA A 133 -26.15 -52.17 8.80
C ALA A 133 -24.69 -52.01 9.22
N ALA A 134 -23.84 -53.00 8.90
CA ALA A 134 -22.40 -52.95 9.21
C ALA A 134 -21.68 -51.79 8.51
N ASP A 135 -22.01 -51.53 7.24
CA ASP A 135 -21.43 -50.42 6.47
C ASP A 135 -21.79 -49.05 7.09
N ALA A 136 -23.02 -48.91 7.60
CA ALA A 136 -23.46 -47.69 8.27
C ALA A 136 -22.71 -47.44 9.59
N GLU A 137 -22.49 -48.48 10.40
CA GLU A 137 -21.71 -48.39 11.65
C GLU A 137 -20.25 -47.97 11.37
N ALA A 138 -19.63 -48.52 10.32
CA ALA A 138 -18.27 -48.15 9.93
C ALA A 138 -18.17 -46.68 9.50
N ALA A 139 -19.16 -46.18 8.74
CA ALA A 139 -19.21 -44.78 8.32
C ALA A 139 -19.38 -43.81 9.50
N GLN A 140 -20.22 -44.18 10.49
CA GLN A 140 -20.37 -43.41 11.72
C GLN A 140 -19.04 -43.32 12.48
N ALA A 141 -18.35 -44.44 12.69
CA ALA A 141 -17.08 -44.48 13.39
C ALA A 141 -16.00 -43.62 12.69
N ALA A 142 -15.96 -43.62 11.36
CA ALA A 142 -15.04 -42.79 10.59
C ALA A 142 -15.34 -41.29 10.77
N ALA A 143 -16.61 -40.89 10.79
CA ALA A 143 -17.02 -39.52 11.03
C ALA A 143 -16.69 -39.05 12.45
N GLU A 144 -16.92 -39.90 13.46
CA GLU A 144 -16.56 -39.62 14.86
C GLU A 144 -15.04 -39.47 15.04
N ALA A 145 -14.25 -40.32 14.39
CA ALA A 145 -12.79 -40.22 14.41
C ALA A 145 -12.28 -38.93 13.75
N ALA A 146 -12.88 -38.54 12.62
CA ALA A 146 -12.55 -37.28 11.95
C ALA A 146 -12.89 -36.06 12.83
N ALA A 147 -14.06 -36.06 13.48
CA ALA A 147 -14.45 -34.99 14.41
C ALA A 147 -13.51 -34.90 15.62
N ALA A 148 -13.11 -36.03 16.19
CA ALA A 148 -12.18 -36.09 17.32
C ALA A 148 -10.77 -35.59 16.98
N SER A 149 -10.36 -35.68 15.71
CA SER A 149 -9.04 -35.20 15.28
C SER A 149 -8.91 -33.66 15.22
N VAL A 150 -10.04 -32.93 15.20
CA VAL A 150 -10.05 -31.47 15.17
C VAL A 150 -9.84 -30.91 16.57
N THR A 151 -8.58 -30.65 16.92
CA THR A 151 -8.24 -29.99 18.19
C THR A 151 -8.35 -28.47 18.02
N LEU A 152 -9.46 -27.89 18.50
CA LEU A 152 -9.60 -26.44 18.61
C LEU A 152 -9.04 -25.96 19.95
N PRO A 153 -8.28 -24.85 20.00
CA PRO A 153 -7.90 -24.24 21.27
C PRO A 153 -9.14 -23.80 22.06
N THR A 154 -9.06 -23.83 23.39
CA THR A 154 -10.16 -23.42 24.27
C THR A 154 -10.65 -22.01 23.90
N PRO A 155 -11.95 -21.81 23.62
CA PRO A 155 -12.48 -20.50 23.28
C PRO A 155 -12.23 -19.50 24.41
N VAL A 156 -11.46 -18.46 24.13
CA VAL A 156 -11.32 -17.30 25.00
C VAL A 156 -12.26 -16.23 24.47
N ALA A 157 -13.07 -15.61 25.34
CA ALA A 157 -13.99 -14.56 24.92
C ALA A 157 -13.26 -13.47 24.12
N LEU A 158 -13.87 -13.03 23.01
CA LEU A 158 -13.35 -12.02 22.09
C LEU A 158 -12.09 -12.41 21.29
N ASN A 159 -11.64 -13.66 21.32
CA ASN A 159 -10.56 -14.12 20.44
C ASN A 159 -11.11 -14.88 19.22
N TYR A 160 -10.44 -14.72 18.08
CA TYR A 160 -10.71 -15.44 16.84
C TYR A 160 -9.77 -16.64 16.73
N ILE A 161 -10.22 -17.68 16.03
CA ILE A 161 -9.39 -18.85 15.72
C ILE A 161 -9.02 -18.78 14.24
N ARG A 162 -7.73 -18.98 13.92
CA ARG A 162 -7.27 -19.12 12.53
C ARG A 162 -6.39 -20.34 12.37
N VAL A 163 -6.27 -20.82 11.13
CA VAL A 163 -5.28 -21.83 10.76
C VAL A 163 -3.88 -21.20 10.86
N LYS A 164 -2.93 -21.91 11.47
CA LYS A 164 -1.52 -21.49 11.52
C LYS A 164 -0.95 -21.44 10.11
N ALA A 165 0.03 -20.55 9.87
CA ALA A 165 0.63 -20.37 8.55
C ALA A 165 1.34 -21.64 8.02
N ASP A 166 1.78 -22.52 8.91
CA ASP A 166 2.42 -23.81 8.59
C ASP A 166 1.42 -24.96 8.36
N LEU A 167 0.11 -24.66 8.43
CA LEU A 167 -0.99 -25.63 8.30
C LEU A 167 -0.99 -26.73 9.38
N THR A 168 -0.21 -26.60 10.46
CA THR A 168 -0.09 -27.63 11.51
C THR A 168 -1.23 -27.62 12.53
N GLY A 169 -2.19 -26.70 12.41
CA GLY A 169 -3.35 -26.62 13.28
C GLY A 169 -3.92 -25.22 13.38
N TYR A 170 -4.53 -24.90 14.53
CA TYR A 170 -5.19 -23.62 14.80
C TYR A 170 -4.50 -22.85 15.92
N GLU A 171 -4.59 -21.53 15.89
CA GLU A 171 -4.15 -20.63 16.97
C GLU A 171 -5.22 -19.58 17.28
N THR A 172 -5.22 -19.09 18.52
CA THR A 172 -6.08 -17.97 18.94
C THR A 172 -5.43 -16.64 18.62
N ARG A 173 -6.26 -15.66 18.23
CA ARG A 173 -5.86 -14.30 17.89
C ARG A 173 -6.79 -13.32 18.60
N THR A 174 -6.20 -12.35 19.27
CA THR A 174 -6.96 -11.21 19.81
C THR A 174 -7.53 -10.35 18.67
N PRO A 175 -8.56 -9.51 18.91
CA PRO A 175 -9.09 -8.61 17.89
C PRO A 175 -8.00 -7.71 17.27
N THR A 176 -7.03 -7.28 18.09
CA THR A 176 -5.87 -6.49 17.65
C THR A 176 -4.96 -7.26 16.69
N GLN A 177 -4.69 -8.54 16.97
CA GLN A 177 -3.87 -9.38 16.10
C GLN A 177 -4.60 -9.72 14.80
N VAL A 178 -5.90 -10.00 14.85
CA VAL A 178 -6.72 -10.21 13.65
C VAL A 178 -6.73 -8.97 12.76
N LEU A 179 -6.84 -7.78 13.34
CA LEU A 179 -6.75 -6.53 12.59
C LEU A 179 -5.39 -6.44 11.87
N SER A 180 -4.30 -6.74 12.56
CA SER A 180 -2.96 -6.80 11.95
C SER A 180 -2.84 -7.87 10.85
N ASP A 181 -3.49 -9.03 11.03
CA ASP A 181 -3.41 -10.17 10.12
C ASP A 181 -4.24 -9.98 8.83
N ILE A 182 -5.34 -9.23 8.87
CA ILE A 182 -6.20 -8.91 7.71
C ILE A 182 -5.55 -7.84 6.79
N GLY A 183 -4.32 -7.41 7.07
CA GLY A 183 -3.71 -6.25 6.40
C GLY A 183 -4.22 -4.92 6.96
N GLY A 184 -4.94 -4.95 8.09
CA GLY A 184 -5.22 -3.80 8.92
C GLY A 184 -3.99 -3.43 9.75
N ALA A 185 -2.93 -2.98 9.07
CA ALA A 185 -2.40 -1.69 9.48
C ALA A 185 -3.59 -0.73 9.38
N ALA A 186 -4.32 -0.56 10.48
CA ALA A 186 -5.62 0.12 10.59
C ALA A 186 -6.09 0.78 9.28
N ALA A 187 -7.13 0.25 8.65
CA ALA A 187 -7.84 0.92 7.55
C ALA A 187 -8.35 2.34 7.93
N GLY A 188 -8.15 2.79 9.18
CA GLY A 188 -8.38 4.15 9.64
C GLY A 188 -7.15 5.06 9.73
N SER A 189 -5.91 4.60 9.49
CA SER A 189 -4.74 5.48 9.49
C SER A 189 -3.73 5.08 8.43
N LEU A 190 -3.85 5.70 7.24
CA LEU A 190 -2.80 5.76 6.22
C LEU A 190 -1.57 6.57 6.69
N ASP A 191 -1.54 7.01 7.95
CA ASP A 191 -0.40 7.69 8.52
C ASP A 191 0.67 6.67 8.94
N ARG A 192 1.83 6.73 8.30
CA ARG A 192 3.05 6.00 8.67
C ARG A 192 3.94 6.90 9.49
N ARG A 193 4.37 6.49 10.68
CA ARG A 193 5.37 7.26 11.43
C ARG A 193 6.75 6.75 11.09
N VAL A 194 7.71 7.64 10.86
CA VAL A 194 9.08 7.24 10.53
C VAL A 194 9.74 6.38 11.62
N LYS A 195 9.36 6.58 12.89
CA LYS A 195 9.85 5.74 14.02
C LYS A 195 9.35 4.29 13.97
N ASP A 196 8.18 4.04 13.39
CA ASP A 196 7.67 2.67 13.19
C ASP A 196 8.56 1.88 12.21
N PHE A 197 9.36 2.59 11.39
CA PHE A 197 10.32 2.03 10.44
C PHE A 197 11.78 2.14 10.91
N GLY A 198 12.00 2.41 12.20
CA GLY A 198 13.31 2.37 12.83
C GLY A 198 14.06 3.70 12.90
N ALA A 199 13.49 4.80 12.42
CA ALA A 199 14.09 6.13 12.55
C ALA A 199 14.33 6.48 14.03
N LYS A 200 15.46 7.09 14.35
CA LYS A 200 15.85 7.45 15.72
C LYS A 200 15.49 8.89 16.04
N GLY A 201 15.75 9.83 15.12
CA GLY A 201 15.55 11.25 15.39
C GLY A 201 16.45 11.75 16.53
N ASP A 202 17.67 11.22 16.63
CA ASP A 202 18.60 11.44 17.75
C ASP A 202 19.79 12.33 17.40
N ALA A 203 19.68 13.11 16.32
CA ALA A 203 20.77 13.94 15.85
C ALA A 203 21.10 15.10 16.82
N VAL A 204 22.39 15.34 17.00
CA VAL A 204 22.95 16.37 17.88
C VAL A 204 23.67 17.39 17.03
N ILE A 205 23.45 18.68 17.33
CA ILE A 205 24.13 19.81 16.69
C ILE A 205 24.90 20.54 17.77
N ILE A 206 26.21 20.70 17.58
CA ILE A 206 27.12 21.37 18.51
C ILE A 206 27.80 22.53 17.77
N ARG A 207 27.78 23.71 18.37
CA ARG A 207 28.57 24.86 17.89
C ARG A 207 29.64 25.19 18.92
N ALA A 208 30.88 24.80 18.65
CA ALA A 208 31.98 24.92 19.60
C ALA A 208 33.34 25.00 18.90
N ALA A 209 34.42 25.22 19.65
CA ALA A 209 35.77 25.17 19.12
C ALA A 209 36.09 23.73 18.65
N VAL A 210 36.49 23.61 17.39
CA VAL A 210 36.83 22.34 16.73
C VAL A 210 38.30 22.34 16.35
N THR A 211 38.96 21.19 16.55
CA THR A 211 40.34 20.94 16.11
C THR A 211 40.43 19.60 15.40
N ILE A 212 40.96 19.61 14.17
CA ILE A 212 41.31 18.42 13.38
C ILE A 212 42.42 18.79 12.40
N ALA A 213 43.49 17.99 12.31
CA ALA A 213 44.58 18.24 11.38
C ALA A 213 44.22 17.73 9.97
N SER A 214 44.75 18.38 8.93
CA SER A 214 44.67 17.84 7.56
C SER A 214 45.38 16.47 7.50
N GLY A 215 44.77 15.51 6.83
CA GLY A 215 45.22 14.12 6.78
C GLY A 215 44.92 13.30 8.04
N SER A 216 44.25 13.87 9.05
CA SER A 216 43.90 13.18 10.30
C SER A 216 42.40 12.90 10.42
N ALA A 217 42.06 11.80 11.09
CA ALA A 217 40.71 11.47 11.51
C ALA A 217 40.42 11.82 12.98
N ALA A 218 41.41 12.31 13.73
CA ALA A 218 41.24 12.62 15.16
C ALA A 218 40.56 13.99 15.31
N LEU A 219 39.26 13.98 15.63
CA LEU A 219 38.45 15.18 15.83
C LEU A 219 38.35 15.49 17.33
N THR A 220 38.62 16.74 17.69
CA THR A 220 38.35 17.27 19.04
C THR A 220 37.30 18.37 18.95
N VAL A 221 36.24 18.26 19.76
CA VAL A 221 35.15 19.25 19.84
C VAL A 221 35.00 19.68 21.29
N THR A 222 35.36 20.92 21.61
CA THR A 222 35.29 21.45 22.98
C THR A 222 33.83 21.46 23.48
N GLY A 223 33.60 20.95 24.69
CA GLY A 223 32.25 20.93 25.28
C GLY A 223 31.30 19.89 24.69
N ALA A 224 31.75 19.05 23.74
CA ALA A 224 30.99 17.88 23.32
C ALA A 224 30.88 16.85 24.44
N ASN A 225 29.86 15.99 24.36
CA ASN A 225 29.63 14.89 25.27
C ASN A 225 29.36 13.59 24.50
N PHE A 226 30.28 13.22 23.63
CA PHE A 226 30.22 11.97 22.86
C PHE A 226 30.06 10.78 23.80
N GLN A 227 29.12 9.89 23.47
CA GLN A 227 28.83 8.65 24.17
C GLN A 227 29.37 7.45 23.37
N THR A 228 29.53 6.31 24.02
CA THR A 228 29.90 5.06 23.32
C THR A 228 28.84 4.65 22.30
N THR A 229 27.57 5.02 22.52
CA THR A 229 26.45 4.81 21.60
C THR A 229 26.49 5.71 20.36
N ASP A 230 27.41 6.68 20.30
CA ASP A 230 27.57 7.53 19.11
C ASP A 230 28.49 6.89 18.05
N VAL A 231 29.22 5.82 18.40
CA VAL A 231 30.02 5.07 17.44
C VAL A 231 29.11 4.45 16.37
N GLY A 232 29.48 4.63 15.10
CA GLY A 232 28.70 4.23 13.93
C GLY A 232 27.73 5.29 13.41
N LYS A 233 27.50 6.39 14.14
CA LYS A 233 26.67 7.51 13.67
C LYS A 233 27.34 8.30 12.55
N SER A 234 26.53 8.83 11.64
CA SER A 234 26.98 9.78 10.64
C SER A 234 27.34 11.11 11.29
N ILE A 235 28.32 11.80 10.73
CA ILE A 235 28.80 13.08 11.25
C ILE A 235 29.20 14.04 10.11
N ALA A 236 28.83 15.30 10.26
CA ALA A 236 29.18 16.42 9.41
C ALA A 236 30.03 17.43 10.22
N VAL A 237 31.22 17.74 9.73
CA VAL A 237 32.17 18.68 10.36
C VAL A 237 32.40 19.88 9.45
N GLU A 238 31.85 21.04 9.81
CA GLU A 238 31.95 22.27 9.04
C GLU A 238 33.42 22.71 8.89
N GLY A 239 33.91 22.83 7.65
CA GLY A 239 35.25 23.36 7.35
C GLY A 239 36.38 22.32 7.25
N ALA A 240 36.12 21.04 7.55
CA ALA A 240 37.15 20.00 7.56
C ALA A 240 37.31 19.28 6.21
N GLY A 241 36.36 19.45 5.29
CA GLY A 241 36.35 18.82 3.97
C GLY A 241 37.31 19.48 2.98
N THR A 242 37.25 19.07 1.71
CA THR A 242 38.06 19.63 0.62
C THR A 242 37.79 21.12 0.45
N SER A 243 38.85 21.94 0.34
CA SER A 243 38.74 23.41 0.19
C SER A 243 37.90 24.10 1.27
N GLY A 244 37.90 23.57 2.51
CA GLY A 244 37.08 24.09 3.60
C GLY A 244 35.59 23.78 3.49
N ALA A 245 35.18 22.83 2.63
CA ALA A 245 33.83 22.29 2.62
C ALA A 245 33.52 21.51 3.91
N THR A 246 32.30 21.00 4.03
CA THR A 246 31.93 20.13 5.15
C THR A 246 32.49 18.74 4.93
N LEU A 247 33.14 18.16 5.94
CA LEU A 247 33.53 16.76 5.92
C LEU A 247 32.33 15.92 6.38
N TYR A 248 31.86 15.03 5.52
CA TYR A 248 30.88 14.00 5.85
C TYR A 248 31.61 12.70 6.15
N SER A 249 31.32 12.07 7.28
CA SER A 249 31.99 10.86 7.74
C SER A 249 31.11 10.03 8.69
N THR A 250 31.73 9.05 9.33
CA THR A 250 31.14 8.22 10.39
C THR A 250 32.04 8.25 11.61
N ILE A 251 31.46 8.24 12.81
CA ILE A 251 32.22 8.12 14.06
C ILE A 251 32.72 6.67 14.17
N LEU A 252 34.01 6.45 13.97
CA LEU A 252 34.61 5.11 14.01
C LEU A 252 34.88 4.64 15.44
N SER A 253 35.35 5.54 16.30
CA SER A 253 35.60 5.23 17.70
C SER A 253 35.53 6.48 18.58
N ARG A 254 35.25 6.27 19.87
CA ARG A 254 35.28 7.32 20.89
C ARG A 254 36.54 7.19 21.73
N THR A 255 37.35 8.24 21.76
CA THR A 255 38.54 8.32 22.62
C THR A 255 38.19 8.92 23.99
N SER A 256 37.35 9.96 24.01
CA SER A 256 36.85 10.61 25.23
C SER A 256 35.49 11.27 24.99
N ALA A 257 34.94 11.98 25.99
CA ALA A 257 33.69 12.74 25.80
C ALA A 257 33.81 13.87 24.75
N THR A 258 35.02 14.37 24.48
CA THR A 258 35.26 15.49 23.55
C THR A 258 36.10 15.10 22.34
N GLN A 259 36.53 13.84 22.23
CA GLN A 259 37.42 13.37 21.19
C GLN A 259 36.94 12.05 20.60
N ILE A 260 36.90 12.00 19.27
CA ILE A 260 36.51 10.83 18.48
C ILE A 260 37.48 10.63 17.32
N THR A 261 37.48 9.43 16.76
CA THR A 261 38.14 9.13 15.48
C THR A 261 37.07 8.97 14.41
N LEU A 262 37.24 9.66 13.29
CA LEU A 262 36.37 9.59 12.12
C LEU A 262 36.78 8.45 11.17
N ALA A 263 35.86 7.99 10.34
CA ALA A 263 36.17 7.01 9.29
C ALA A 263 36.95 7.62 8.11
N ALA A 264 36.77 8.92 7.86
CA ALA A 264 37.46 9.67 6.81
C ALA A 264 38.38 10.73 7.44
N ASN A 265 39.54 10.93 6.83
CA ASN A 265 40.47 11.99 7.23
C ASN A 265 39.95 13.34 6.76
N ALA A 266 40.22 14.39 7.53
CA ALA A 266 40.00 15.76 7.09
C ALA A 266 40.96 16.15 5.95
N SER A 267 40.47 16.88 4.97
CA SER A 267 41.29 17.46 3.90
C SER A 267 41.80 18.84 4.30
N THR A 268 41.05 19.59 5.11
CA THR A 268 41.40 20.94 5.58
C THR A 268 41.56 20.92 7.09
N ALA A 269 42.65 21.51 7.59
CA ALA A 269 42.88 21.61 9.02
C ALA A 269 41.96 22.66 9.66
N ILE A 270 41.43 22.36 10.84
CA ILE A 270 40.74 23.31 11.72
C ILE A 270 41.54 23.38 13.02
N SER A 271 41.86 24.58 13.49
CA SER A 271 42.69 24.79 14.69
C SER A 271 41.96 25.65 15.71
N ALA A 272 41.21 25.02 16.62
CA ALA A 272 40.47 25.65 17.70
C ALA A 272 39.51 26.79 17.25
N VAL A 273 38.85 26.61 16.11
CA VAL A 273 37.90 27.60 15.57
C VAL A 273 36.47 27.15 15.88
N THR A 274 35.59 28.09 16.23
CA THR A 274 34.17 27.78 16.42
C THR A 274 33.54 27.33 15.11
N LYS A 275 33.10 26.08 15.05
CA LYS A 275 32.46 25.44 13.91
C LYS A 275 31.25 24.63 14.36
N THR A 276 30.37 24.35 13.42
CA THR A 276 29.23 23.48 13.64
C THR A 276 29.62 22.03 13.37
N VAL A 277 29.35 21.14 14.33
CA VAL A 277 29.47 19.70 14.20
C VAL A 277 28.09 19.10 14.41
N THR A 278 27.64 18.28 13.47
CA THR A 278 26.33 17.63 13.54
C THR A 278 26.51 16.13 13.39
N TYR A 279 25.91 15.32 14.26
CA TYR A 279 26.00 13.86 14.15
C TYR A 279 24.69 13.20 14.60
N GLY A 280 24.38 12.01 14.07
CA GLY A 280 23.14 11.31 14.34
C GLY A 280 23.09 9.94 13.67
N THR A 281 22.14 9.09 14.08
CA THR A 281 21.85 7.90 13.29
C THR A 281 21.30 8.31 11.92
N ASP A 282 21.80 7.69 10.84
CA ASP A 282 21.27 7.91 9.50
C ASP A 282 19.86 7.31 9.38
N ASP A 283 18.88 8.19 9.32
CA ASP A 283 17.46 7.86 9.26
C ASP A 283 16.97 7.64 7.81
N THR A 284 17.85 7.78 6.81
CA THR A 284 17.48 7.67 5.38
C THR A 284 16.75 6.36 5.07
N ALA A 285 17.27 5.22 5.53
CA ALA A 285 16.67 3.91 5.27
C ALA A 285 15.26 3.78 5.88
N ALA A 286 15.04 4.34 7.07
CA ALA A 286 13.75 4.31 7.74
C ALA A 286 12.70 5.18 7.01
N PHE A 287 13.09 6.37 6.54
CA PHE A 287 12.22 7.21 5.70
C PHE A 287 11.85 6.52 4.40
N ASN A 288 12.83 5.93 3.70
CA ASN A 288 12.59 5.19 2.45
C ASN A 288 11.66 3.99 2.67
N ALA A 289 11.85 3.23 3.76
CA ALA A 289 10.97 2.11 4.11
C ALA A 289 9.54 2.58 4.42
N ALA A 290 9.39 3.67 5.19
CA ALA A 290 8.09 4.24 5.51
C ALA A 290 7.34 4.73 4.26
N ILE A 291 8.04 5.40 3.34
CA ILE A 291 7.47 5.83 2.05
C ILE A 291 7.13 4.62 1.18
N ALA A 292 7.99 3.60 1.13
CA ALA A 292 7.74 2.39 0.36
C ALA A 292 6.46 1.67 0.83
N ASP A 293 6.20 1.65 2.14
CA ASP A 293 5.01 1.04 2.75
C ASP A 293 3.70 1.80 2.50
N ILE A 294 3.76 3.11 2.25
CA ILE A 294 2.58 3.86 1.80
C ILE A 294 2.14 3.27 0.45
N VAL A 295 1.07 2.48 0.44
CA VAL A 295 0.63 1.72 -0.74
C VAL A 295 0.59 2.64 -1.96
N ARG A 296 1.32 2.25 -3.02
CA ARG A 296 1.30 2.98 -4.29
C ARG A 296 -0.15 3.00 -4.76
N GLN A 297 -0.75 4.18 -4.82
CA GLN A 297 -2.02 4.34 -5.49
C GLN A 297 -1.77 4.13 -6.98
N THR A 298 -2.00 2.92 -7.47
CA THR A 298 -1.36 2.44 -8.70
C THR A 298 -1.93 3.04 -9.99
N ALA A 299 -3.11 3.67 -9.98
CA ALA A 299 -3.72 4.08 -11.26
C ALA A 299 -4.94 5.02 -11.21
N SER A 300 -5.37 5.58 -10.08
CA SER A 300 -6.58 6.41 -10.14
C SER A 300 -6.26 7.79 -10.71
N ASN A 301 -6.70 8.00 -11.94
CA ASN A 301 -7.02 9.28 -12.57
C ASN A 301 -7.89 10.23 -11.70
N ASP A 302 -8.36 9.78 -10.54
CA ASP A 302 -9.08 10.60 -9.57
C ASP A 302 -8.15 11.56 -8.81
N ASN A 303 -8.33 12.85 -9.11
CA ASN A 303 -7.67 14.01 -8.51
C ASN A 303 -7.81 14.14 -6.97
N ALA A 304 -8.56 13.26 -6.29
CA ALA A 304 -9.11 13.55 -4.96
C ALA A 304 -8.51 12.74 -3.80
N ILE A 305 -7.70 11.70 -4.03
CA ILE A 305 -7.34 10.76 -2.97
C ILE A 305 -5.84 10.86 -2.64
N PHE A 306 -5.49 11.30 -1.43
CA PHE A 306 -4.13 11.22 -0.93
C PHE A 306 -3.68 9.76 -0.84
N GLY A 307 -2.51 9.44 -1.40
CA GLY A 307 -1.91 8.10 -1.36
C GLY A 307 -1.52 7.65 0.05
N GLY A 308 -1.44 8.58 1.00
CA GLY A 308 -1.24 8.34 2.43
C GLY A 308 -0.44 9.48 3.07
N SER A 309 -0.21 9.41 4.38
CA SER A 309 0.65 10.38 5.05
C SER A 309 1.88 9.74 5.66
N LEU A 310 3.01 10.44 5.61
CA LEU A 310 4.19 10.18 6.40
C LEU A 310 4.25 11.18 7.55
N THR A 311 4.19 10.70 8.78
CA THR A 311 4.36 11.51 9.99
C THR A 311 5.81 11.45 10.44
N VAL A 312 6.44 12.62 10.53
CA VAL A 312 7.73 12.80 11.17
C VAL A 312 7.45 13.16 12.63
N ASP A 313 7.80 12.27 13.56
CA ASP A 313 7.43 12.44 14.96
C ASP A 313 7.97 13.73 15.56
N ALA A 314 7.14 14.38 16.36
CA ALA A 314 7.50 15.64 16.98
C ALA A 314 8.74 15.50 17.88
N LYS A 315 9.55 16.58 17.94
CA LYS A 315 10.75 16.71 18.78
C LYS A 315 11.94 15.80 18.41
N GLY A 316 11.86 15.06 17.31
CA GLY A 316 12.99 14.32 16.75
C GLY A 316 13.88 15.20 15.86
N ARG A 317 15.19 14.98 15.90
CA ARG A 317 16.15 15.53 14.93
C ARG A 317 16.67 14.40 14.06
N TYR A 318 16.18 14.32 12.83
CA TYR A 318 16.42 13.20 11.92
C TYR A 318 17.58 13.52 11.00
N TYR A 319 18.63 12.71 11.02
CA TYR A 319 19.80 12.92 10.17
C TYR A 319 19.62 12.15 8.87
N LEU A 320 19.64 12.85 7.73
CA LEU A 320 19.56 12.24 6.41
C LEU A 320 20.91 12.34 5.72
N ALA A 321 21.56 11.20 5.51
CA ALA A 321 22.84 11.13 4.80
C ALA A 321 22.68 11.16 3.26
N SER A 322 21.47 10.98 2.75
CA SER A 322 21.17 11.04 1.30
C SER A 322 19.74 11.52 1.04
N PRO A 323 19.42 11.95 -0.21
CA PRO A 323 18.08 12.39 -0.55
C PRO A 323 17.02 11.31 -0.33
N ILE A 324 15.84 11.72 0.12
CA ILE A 324 14.65 10.87 0.14
C ILE A 324 13.88 11.03 -1.17
N ALA A 325 13.94 10.00 -2.01
CA ALA A 325 13.22 9.97 -3.28
C ALA A 325 11.75 9.60 -3.05
N ILE A 326 10.85 10.45 -3.54
CA ILE A 326 9.40 10.30 -3.45
C ILE A 326 8.86 10.22 -4.87
N ASN A 327 8.50 9.01 -5.29
CA ASN A 327 7.99 8.70 -6.64
C ASN A 327 6.52 8.25 -6.60
N LYS A 328 5.75 8.81 -5.66
CA LYS A 328 4.34 8.47 -5.43
C LYS A 328 3.47 9.73 -5.47
N HIS A 329 2.22 9.57 -5.87
CA HIS A 329 1.23 10.65 -5.89
C HIS A 329 0.54 10.76 -4.52
N GLY A 330 0.06 11.96 -4.20
CA GLY A 330 -0.79 12.22 -3.05
C GLY A 330 -0.12 11.94 -1.70
N ILE A 331 1.21 11.97 -1.63
CA ILE A 331 1.94 11.76 -0.37
C ILE A 331 1.92 13.03 0.44
N LYS A 332 1.44 12.92 1.68
CA LYS A 332 1.46 14.00 2.66
C LYS A 332 2.55 13.76 3.70
N ILE A 333 3.64 14.52 3.67
CA ILE A 333 4.65 14.49 4.73
C ILE A 333 4.33 15.58 5.74
N LYS A 334 4.07 15.19 6.99
CA LYS A 334 3.70 16.09 8.08
C LYS A 334 4.67 15.97 9.25
N GLY A 335 5.16 17.11 9.73
CA GLY A 335 5.84 17.22 11.01
C GLY A 335 4.94 17.77 12.12
N GLY A 336 5.54 18.10 13.26
CA GLY A 336 4.83 18.70 14.40
C GLY A 336 4.50 20.19 14.25
N GLY A 337 4.98 20.85 13.20
CA GLY A 337 4.90 22.30 12.99
C GLY A 337 6.30 22.93 12.82
N SER A 338 6.40 24.03 12.06
CA SER A 338 7.68 24.70 11.74
C SER A 338 8.50 25.11 12.97
N HIS A 339 7.82 25.48 14.08
CA HIS A 339 8.44 25.92 15.33
C HIS A 339 8.67 24.80 16.35
N THR A 340 8.35 23.55 16.00
CA THR A 340 8.64 22.42 16.87
C THR A 340 10.12 22.02 16.78
N ASP A 341 10.59 21.26 17.76
CA ASP A 341 11.92 20.65 17.73
C ASP A 341 12.09 19.57 16.64
N THR A 342 11.07 19.35 15.80
CA THR A 342 11.10 18.41 14.67
C THR A 342 11.98 18.95 13.55
N CYS A 343 13.18 18.42 13.42
CA CYS A 343 14.16 18.89 12.46
C CYS A 343 14.61 17.77 11.53
N ILE A 344 14.54 18.00 10.23
CA ILE A 344 15.21 17.21 9.20
C ILE A 344 16.57 17.84 8.94
N ILE A 345 17.64 17.10 9.23
CA ILE A 345 19.01 17.53 9.01
C ILE A 345 19.49 16.92 7.70
N VAL A 346 19.70 17.76 6.69
CA VAL A 346 20.16 17.36 5.36
C VAL A 346 21.68 17.47 5.32
N ALA A 347 22.34 16.32 5.40
CA ALA A 347 23.79 16.24 5.58
C ALA A 347 24.55 15.79 4.34
N HIS A 348 24.09 16.24 3.17
CA HIS A 348 24.75 15.95 1.91
C HIS A 348 24.54 17.11 0.92
N GLU A 349 25.24 17.04 -0.20
CA GLU A 349 25.26 18.04 -1.27
C GLU A 349 24.02 18.00 -2.20
N GLY A 350 22.89 17.45 -1.73
CA GLY A 350 21.70 17.25 -2.55
C GLY A 350 20.43 17.77 -1.89
N TYR A 351 19.28 17.22 -2.30
CA TYR A 351 17.97 17.57 -1.74
C TYR A 351 17.63 16.75 -0.51
N GLY A 352 16.97 17.34 0.49
CA GLY A 352 16.38 16.58 1.60
C GLY A 352 15.29 15.64 1.09
N PHE A 353 14.22 16.22 0.54
CA PHE A 353 13.15 15.49 -0.14
C PHE A 353 13.17 15.79 -1.64
N SER A 354 13.17 14.75 -2.46
CA SER A 354 13.09 14.84 -3.91
C SER A 354 11.81 14.18 -4.40
N PHE A 355 10.88 14.99 -4.92
CA PHE A 355 9.66 14.52 -5.57
C PHE A 355 9.93 14.41 -7.06
N GLU A 356 10.18 13.19 -7.53
CA GLU A 356 10.50 12.89 -8.91
C GLU A 356 9.58 11.80 -9.45
N ASN A 357 9.00 12.07 -10.62
CA ASN A 357 8.26 11.05 -11.32
C ASN A 357 9.22 10.09 -12.05
N SER A 358 9.24 8.82 -11.66
CA SER A 358 9.99 7.79 -12.39
C SER A 358 9.34 7.41 -13.73
N ASP A 359 8.06 7.73 -13.89
CA ASP A 359 7.21 7.16 -14.93
C ASP A 359 7.04 8.16 -16.09
N SER A 360 7.98 8.13 -17.04
CA SER A 360 7.96 8.86 -18.33
C SER A 360 8.08 10.39 -18.29
N SER A 361 8.55 10.96 -19.40
CA SER A 361 8.78 12.40 -19.60
C SER A 361 7.50 13.24 -19.78
N THR A 362 6.31 12.73 -19.48
CA THR A 362 5.04 13.49 -19.60
C THR A 362 4.19 13.47 -18.33
N ALA A 363 4.28 12.46 -17.46
CA ALA A 363 3.40 12.38 -16.30
C ALA A 363 3.78 13.38 -15.19
N LEU A 364 2.76 13.89 -14.49
CA LEU A 364 2.85 14.85 -13.38
C LEU A 364 2.60 14.14 -12.05
N MET A 365 3.45 14.38 -11.05
CA MET A 365 3.17 13.99 -9.67
C MET A 365 2.05 14.86 -9.11
N ARG A 366 1.02 14.30 -8.47
CA ARG A 366 -0.16 15.07 -8.07
C ARG A 366 -0.29 15.14 -6.57
N SER A 367 -0.82 16.26 -6.06
CA SER A 367 -1.38 16.36 -4.71
C SER A 367 -0.39 16.06 -3.56
N ASN A 368 0.92 16.20 -3.81
CA ASN A 368 1.93 16.00 -2.80
C ASN A 368 2.00 17.19 -1.84
N ARG A 369 2.19 16.90 -0.56
CA ARG A 369 2.21 17.93 0.49
C ARG A 369 3.39 17.74 1.41
N VAL A 370 4.05 18.84 1.75
CA VAL A 370 5.07 18.91 2.80
C VAL A 370 4.62 19.98 3.79
N GLU A 371 4.42 19.60 5.05
CA GLU A 371 3.92 20.51 6.07
C GLU A 371 4.57 20.34 7.44
N GLY A 372 4.74 21.44 8.17
CA GLY A 372 5.08 21.42 9.59
C GLY A 372 6.49 20.91 9.89
N LEU A 373 7.45 21.10 8.98
CA LEU A 373 8.82 20.59 9.11
C LEU A 373 9.83 21.72 9.21
N ARG A 374 10.89 21.50 9.99
CA ARG A 374 12.10 22.32 9.94
C ARG A 374 13.18 21.57 9.16
N PHE A 375 13.74 22.19 8.14
CA PHE A 375 14.90 21.70 7.41
C PHE A 375 16.13 22.48 7.82
N LEU A 376 17.17 21.76 8.24
CA LEU A 376 18.48 22.31 8.55
C LEU A 376 19.53 21.66 7.67
N SER A 377 20.27 22.45 6.89
CA SER A 377 21.43 21.93 6.18
C SER A 377 22.70 22.00 7.02
N THR A 378 23.54 20.97 6.97
CA THR A 378 24.89 21.00 7.55
C THR A 378 25.94 21.54 6.58
N ALA A 379 25.57 21.86 5.34
CA ALA A 379 26.53 22.31 4.33
C ALA A 379 27.16 23.66 4.72
N SER A 380 28.48 23.72 4.69
CA SER A 380 29.26 24.94 4.92
C SER A 380 29.36 25.82 3.67
N THR A 381 29.27 25.19 2.50
CA THR A 381 29.34 25.79 1.17
C THR A 381 28.09 25.44 0.36
N ARG A 382 27.82 26.23 -0.67
CA ARG A 382 26.71 25.99 -1.59
C ARG A 382 27.08 24.93 -2.60
N ALA A 383 26.66 23.70 -2.35
CA ALA A 383 26.68 22.69 -3.39
C ALA A 383 25.68 23.06 -4.49
N ALA A 384 26.06 22.90 -5.75
CA ALA A 384 25.13 23.01 -6.87
C ALA A 384 24.08 21.88 -6.77
N ASN A 385 22.84 22.15 -7.21
CA ASN A 385 21.72 21.23 -7.18
C ASN A 385 21.39 20.69 -5.78
N SER A 386 21.53 21.53 -4.76
CA SER A 386 21.22 21.20 -3.36
C SER A 386 20.07 22.02 -2.80
N GLY A 387 19.25 21.40 -1.94
CA GLY A 387 18.19 22.13 -1.27
C GLY A 387 17.42 21.30 -0.23
N ALA A 388 16.37 21.87 0.35
CA ALA A 388 15.54 21.11 1.28
C ALA A 388 14.49 20.29 0.53
N ILE A 389 13.79 20.92 -0.41
CA ILE A 389 12.72 20.29 -1.20
C ILE A 389 13.00 20.52 -2.68
N PHE A 390 13.00 19.45 -3.45
CA PHE A 390 12.92 19.48 -4.91
C PHE A 390 11.62 18.86 -5.36
N MET A 391 10.91 19.54 -6.25
CA MET A 391 9.77 18.97 -6.94
C MET A 391 9.98 19.13 -8.43
N ASN A 392 9.97 18.00 -9.14
CA ASN A 392 10.08 17.96 -10.58
C ASN A 392 8.76 17.46 -11.15
N ARG A 393 8.11 18.28 -11.98
CA ARG A 393 6.85 17.93 -12.65
C ARG A 393 5.72 17.64 -11.68
N ALA A 394 5.59 18.46 -10.64
CA ALA A 394 4.49 18.34 -9.68
C ALA A 394 3.28 19.20 -10.11
N LEU A 395 2.08 18.71 -9.81
CA LEU A 395 0.79 19.34 -10.01
C LEU A 395 0.03 19.34 -8.67
N GLN A 396 -0.66 20.41 -8.32
CA GLN A 396 -1.49 20.44 -7.09
C GLN A 396 -0.69 20.20 -5.80
N PHE A 397 0.57 20.62 -5.77
CA PHE A 397 1.44 20.43 -4.62
C PHE A 397 1.24 21.53 -3.57
N VAL A 398 1.56 21.23 -2.31
CA VAL A 398 1.56 22.20 -1.21
C VAL A 398 2.87 22.09 -0.42
N VAL A 399 3.55 23.21 -0.23
CA VAL A 399 4.63 23.36 0.76
C VAL A 399 4.19 24.43 1.76
N GLN A 400 3.90 24.03 2.99
CA GLN A 400 3.34 24.96 3.98
C GLN A 400 3.90 24.79 5.38
N ASP A 401 3.91 25.86 6.17
CA ASP A 401 4.33 25.80 7.57
C ASP A 401 5.69 25.08 7.74
N CYS A 402 6.64 25.35 6.83
CA CYS A 402 7.99 24.81 6.91
C CYS A 402 8.99 25.90 7.27
N TRP A 403 10.03 25.54 8.02
CA TRP A 403 11.15 26.42 8.32
C TRP A 403 12.43 25.88 7.68
N PHE A 404 13.02 26.65 6.77
CA PHE A 404 14.25 26.33 6.08
C PHE A 404 15.41 27.15 6.66
N ALA A 405 16.44 26.48 7.13
CA ALA A 405 17.67 27.11 7.62
C ALA A 405 18.90 26.39 7.05
N GLY A 406 19.89 27.14 6.57
CA GLY A 406 21.12 26.54 6.06
C GLY A 406 21.78 27.33 4.94
N ARG A 407 22.71 26.67 4.24
CA ARG A 407 23.54 27.27 3.18
C ARG A 407 23.47 26.50 1.85
N GLN A 408 22.35 25.82 1.59
CA GLN A 408 22.15 25.13 0.31
C GLN A 408 21.87 26.11 -0.82
N GLN A 409 21.80 25.60 -2.04
CA GLN A 409 21.43 26.44 -3.17
C GLN A 409 19.97 26.90 -3.08
N PHE A 410 19.06 26.02 -2.67
CA PHE A 410 17.61 26.28 -2.66
C PHE A 410 16.97 25.90 -1.32
N ALA A 411 15.99 26.66 -0.83
CA ALA A 411 15.07 26.10 0.16
C ALA A 411 14.07 25.19 -0.56
N VAL A 412 13.36 25.73 -1.56
CA VAL A 412 12.46 24.97 -2.43
C VAL A 412 12.82 25.20 -3.88
N HIS A 413 13.01 24.12 -4.62
CA HIS A 413 13.24 24.13 -6.06
C HIS A 413 12.09 23.42 -6.77
N LEU A 414 11.41 24.13 -7.66
CA LEU A 414 10.27 23.67 -8.44
C LEU A 414 10.63 23.72 -9.91
N GLN A 415 10.73 22.54 -10.52
CA GLN A 415 11.07 22.40 -11.93
C GLN A 415 9.86 21.85 -12.67
N ASP A 416 9.40 22.54 -13.71
CA ASP A 416 8.27 22.10 -14.56
C ASP A 416 6.96 21.83 -13.76
N CYS A 417 6.72 22.59 -12.68
CA CYS A 417 5.57 22.38 -11.77
C CYS A 417 4.34 23.26 -12.11
N LEU A 418 3.14 22.81 -11.75
CA LEU A 418 1.86 23.47 -12.05
C LEU A 418 0.89 23.48 -10.85
N ASP A 419 -0.04 24.44 -10.81
CA ASP A 419 -1.18 24.50 -9.88
C ASP A 419 -0.76 24.28 -8.41
N GLY A 420 0.26 25.00 -7.94
CA GLY A 420 0.91 24.73 -6.66
C GLY A 420 0.80 25.87 -5.66
N ILE A 421 0.95 25.55 -4.37
CA ILE A 421 0.92 26.56 -3.29
C ILE A 421 2.14 26.42 -2.39
N ILE A 422 2.86 27.53 -2.20
CA ILE A 422 3.92 27.69 -1.19
C ILE A 422 3.44 28.75 -0.19
N ARG A 423 3.18 28.37 1.06
CA ARG A 423 2.65 29.34 2.04
C ARG A 423 3.08 29.19 3.49
N VAL A 424 3.09 30.29 4.23
CA VAL A 424 3.36 30.26 5.68
C VAL A 424 4.72 29.60 5.98
N ASN A 425 5.68 29.72 5.07
CA ASN A 425 7.01 29.18 5.29
C ASN A 425 7.95 30.27 5.78
N ARG A 426 8.97 29.85 6.51
CA ARG A 426 10.06 30.71 6.97
C ARG A 426 11.38 30.25 6.35
N ILE A 427 12.15 31.18 5.79
CA ILE A 427 13.50 30.95 5.31
C ILE A 427 14.42 31.86 6.09
N ASP A 428 15.31 31.26 6.88
CA ASP A 428 16.33 32.00 7.61
C ASP A 428 17.70 31.65 7.05
N GLY A 429 18.29 32.59 6.30
CA GLY A 429 19.74 32.58 6.10
C GLY A 429 20.46 32.96 7.40
N PRO A 430 21.64 32.38 7.70
CA PRO A 430 22.47 32.83 8.81
C PRO A 430 22.72 34.34 8.74
N VAL A 431 22.54 35.03 9.88
CA VAL A 431 22.66 36.49 10.03
C VAL A 431 24.13 36.96 9.98
N GLU A 432 25.09 36.05 9.81
CA GLU A 432 26.50 36.41 9.78
C GLU A 432 26.84 37.13 8.47
N ALA A 433 27.19 38.41 8.57
CA ALA A 433 27.36 39.42 7.52
C ALA A 433 28.36 39.10 6.39
N SER A 434 28.95 37.91 6.36
CA SER A 434 29.85 37.46 5.28
C SER A 434 29.50 36.08 4.75
N ILE A 435 28.48 35.41 5.30
CA ILE A 435 28.13 34.04 4.93
C ILE A 435 26.67 34.01 4.52
N ASN A 436 26.47 34.40 3.27
CA ASN A 436 25.16 34.44 2.63
C ASN A 436 24.42 33.08 2.77
N GLY A 437 23.12 33.10 3.11
CA GLY A 437 22.29 31.91 3.32
C GLY A 437 21.98 31.12 2.05
N PHE A 438 20.72 30.72 1.86
CA PHE A 438 20.33 30.07 0.60
C PHE A 438 20.67 30.96 -0.59
N THR A 439 21.08 30.35 -1.71
CA THR A 439 21.30 31.13 -2.95
C THR A 439 19.97 31.71 -3.42
N TYR A 440 18.95 30.87 -3.41
CA TYR A 440 17.57 31.23 -3.68
C TYR A 440 16.70 30.69 -2.57
N GLY A 441 15.77 31.49 -2.06
CA GLY A 441 14.74 30.96 -1.17
C GLY A 441 13.87 29.98 -1.93
N PHE A 442 13.08 30.51 -2.87
CA PHE A 442 12.29 29.71 -3.81
C PHE A 442 12.81 29.88 -5.23
N TRP A 443 13.04 28.77 -5.94
CA TRP A 443 13.33 28.80 -7.37
C TRP A 443 12.29 28.00 -8.15
N LEU A 444 11.63 28.67 -9.08
CA LEU A 444 10.69 28.11 -10.03
C LEU A 444 11.34 28.17 -11.42
N ASP A 445 11.55 27.02 -12.05
CA ASP A 445 12.16 26.93 -13.38
C ASP A 445 11.49 25.89 -14.29
N SER A 446 12.03 25.78 -15.51
CA SER A 446 11.49 24.88 -16.53
C SER A 446 12.62 24.27 -17.35
N ASN A 447 12.60 22.95 -17.56
CA ASN A 447 13.64 22.24 -18.32
C ASN A 447 13.14 21.79 -19.70
N ASN A 448 12.39 22.68 -20.36
CA ASN A 448 11.81 22.57 -21.70
C ASN A 448 10.82 21.41 -22.01
N THR A 449 10.33 20.63 -21.04
CA THR A 449 9.34 19.58 -21.35
C THR A 449 7.89 19.97 -21.07
N LEU A 450 7.66 20.87 -20.12
CA LEU A 450 6.35 21.42 -19.80
C LEU A 450 6.41 22.94 -19.89
N SER A 451 5.26 23.61 -19.94
CA SER A 451 5.16 25.06 -20.15
C SER A 451 5.71 25.92 -18.99
N GLY A 452 6.58 25.37 -18.15
CA GLY A 452 7.19 26.00 -17.00
C GLY A 452 6.25 26.19 -15.81
N PRO A 453 6.69 26.95 -14.78
CA PRO A 453 5.89 27.21 -13.60
C PRO A 453 4.59 27.93 -13.99
N ASN A 454 3.45 27.30 -13.72
CA ASN A 454 2.15 27.84 -14.09
C ASN A 454 1.11 27.64 -12.98
N GLN A 455 0.27 28.64 -12.74
CA GLN A 455 -0.75 28.66 -11.69
C GLN A 455 -0.17 28.39 -10.30
N ILE A 456 1.02 28.94 -10.03
CA ILE A 456 1.68 28.79 -8.72
C ILE A 456 1.42 30.03 -7.87
N THR A 457 1.02 29.81 -6.61
CA THR A 457 0.84 30.86 -5.62
C THR A 457 1.89 30.73 -4.51
N ILE A 458 2.61 31.82 -4.25
CA ILE A 458 3.59 31.96 -3.17
C ILE A 458 3.06 33.04 -2.22
N GLU A 459 2.59 32.65 -1.03
CA GLU A 459 1.89 33.57 -0.13
C GLU A 459 2.27 33.48 1.35
N ASN A 460 2.23 34.60 2.06
CA ASN A 460 2.44 34.63 3.51
C ASN A 460 3.76 33.99 3.97
N ASN A 461 4.82 34.07 3.16
CA ASN A 461 6.13 33.54 3.54
C ASN A 461 7.02 34.64 4.12
N TRP A 462 7.87 34.25 5.05
CA TRP A 462 8.93 35.08 5.61
C TRP A 462 10.27 34.62 5.04
N ILE A 463 10.89 35.42 4.18
CA ILE A 463 12.11 35.09 3.45
C ILE A 463 13.22 36.05 3.85
N GLU A 464 14.26 35.55 4.51
CA GLU A 464 15.38 36.36 4.98
C GLU A 464 16.74 35.90 4.45
N ASN A 465 17.66 36.87 4.28
CA ASN A 465 19.10 36.64 4.11
C ASN A 465 19.46 35.70 2.94
N CYS A 466 18.63 35.72 1.89
CA CYS A 466 18.92 35.02 0.64
C CYS A 466 19.93 35.79 -0.20
N ALA A 467 20.81 35.06 -0.88
CA ALA A 467 22.04 35.65 -1.40
C ALA A 467 21.96 36.16 -2.83
N THR A 468 21.13 35.52 -3.63
CA THR A 468 20.94 35.88 -5.04
C THR A 468 19.53 36.36 -5.27
N ALA A 469 18.53 35.62 -4.79
CA ALA A 469 17.15 36.09 -4.74
C ALA A 469 16.39 35.49 -3.56
N GLY A 470 15.43 36.22 -2.99
CA GLY A 470 14.40 35.59 -2.15
C GLY A 470 13.55 34.63 -2.98
N ILE A 471 13.03 35.10 -4.12
CA ILE A 471 12.25 34.29 -5.06
C ILE A 471 12.82 34.45 -6.47
N ARG A 472 13.03 33.35 -7.18
CA ARG A 472 13.41 33.34 -8.60
C ARG A 472 12.37 32.61 -9.43
N VAL A 473 11.91 33.22 -10.53
CA VAL A 473 10.96 32.62 -11.47
C VAL A 473 11.50 32.72 -12.89
N THR A 474 11.86 31.58 -13.49
CA THR A 474 12.47 31.53 -14.82
C THR A 474 11.65 30.64 -15.75
N GLY A 475 11.45 31.08 -17.00
CA GLY A 475 10.75 30.31 -18.03
C GLY A 475 11.61 30.11 -19.29
N ASN A 476 11.43 28.97 -19.94
CA ASN A 476 12.09 28.60 -21.19
C ASN A 476 11.22 28.88 -22.43
N THR A 477 11.18 30.16 -22.81
CA THR A 477 10.74 30.71 -24.11
C THR A 477 9.32 30.34 -24.59
N SER A 478 8.44 31.34 -24.65
CA SER A 478 7.14 31.35 -25.39
C SER A 478 5.88 30.86 -24.65
N PHE A 479 5.71 31.16 -23.37
CA PHE A 479 4.52 30.69 -22.64
C PHE A 479 3.33 31.65 -22.73
N SER A 480 2.26 31.19 -23.36
CA SER A 480 0.91 31.73 -23.16
C SER A 480 0.32 31.07 -21.90
N GLY A 481 0.14 31.84 -20.82
CA GLY A 481 -0.64 31.41 -19.66
C GLY A 481 0.09 31.16 -18.34
N ASN A 482 1.39 31.45 -18.19
CA ASN A 482 2.13 31.25 -16.92
C ASN A 482 1.73 32.24 -15.83
N GLN A 483 0.73 31.86 -15.03
CA GLN A 483 0.23 32.68 -13.94
C GLN A 483 0.98 32.37 -12.64
N VAL A 484 1.86 33.26 -12.21
CA VAL A 484 2.53 33.15 -10.90
C VAL A 484 2.07 34.29 -10.02
N ASN A 485 1.50 33.97 -8.86
CA ASN A 485 1.02 34.93 -7.89
C ASN A 485 1.95 34.93 -6.67
N ILE A 486 2.66 36.04 -6.43
CA ILE A 486 3.52 36.24 -5.27
C ILE A 486 2.84 37.29 -4.40
N ARG A 487 2.32 36.91 -3.23
CA ARG A 487 1.54 37.84 -2.41
C ARG A 487 1.79 37.76 -0.91
N GLU A 488 1.64 38.87 -0.20
CA GLU A 488 1.66 38.87 1.27
C GLU A 488 2.97 38.29 1.86
N ASN A 489 4.09 38.34 1.14
CA ASN A 489 5.36 37.83 1.64
C ASN A 489 6.19 38.97 2.27
N LEU A 490 6.97 38.64 3.30
CA LEU A 490 8.06 39.47 3.80
C LEU A 490 9.37 38.95 3.19
N ILE A 491 10.07 39.79 2.43
CA ILE A 491 11.31 39.44 1.73
C ILE A 491 12.37 40.44 2.14
N GLN A 492 13.34 40.02 2.96
CA GLN A 492 14.28 40.96 3.55
C GLN A 492 15.70 40.49 3.80
N GLY A 493 16.61 41.45 4.03
CA GLY A 493 17.97 41.23 4.52
C GLY A 493 18.89 40.46 3.55
N GLY A 494 18.42 40.11 2.36
CA GLY A 494 19.21 39.40 1.37
C GLY A 494 20.34 40.27 0.81
N SER A 495 21.51 39.68 0.58
CA SER A 495 22.57 40.34 -0.20
C SER A 495 22.25 40.39 -1.71
N GLY A 496 21.29 39.57 -2.15
CA GLY A 496 20.79 39.51 -3.51
C GLY A 496 19.54 40.35 -3.74
N ASN A 497 18.78 39.97 -4.76
CA ASN A 497 17.52 40.62 -5.11
C ASN A 497 16.37 40.12 -4.23
N GLY A 498 15.27 40.85 -4.13
CA GLY A 498 14.05 40.33 -3.51
C GLY A 498 13.42 39.26 -4.40
N ILE A 499 13.03 39.67 -5.62
CA ILE A 499 12.50 38.80 -6.66
C ILE A 499 13.35 38.94 -7.93
N MET A 500 13.71 37.80 -8.53
CA MET A 500 14.26 37.70 -9.88
C MET A 500 13.26 37.01 -10.78
N TYR A 501 13.01 37.55 -11.97
CA TYR A 501 12.17 36.86 -12.94
C TYR A 501 12.70 36.97 -14.37
N ASP A 502 12.32 35.99 -15.20
CA ASP A 502 12.60 35.95 -16.64
C ASP A 502 11.44 35.23 -17.36
N LYS A 503 11.04 35.74 -18.53
CA LYS A 503 10.09 35.09 -19.45
C LYS A 503 8.76 34.69 -18.81
N GLN A 504 8.16 35.60 -18.04
CA GLN A 504 6.87 35.35 -17.38
C GLN A 504 5.69 35.99 -18.13
N ASN A 505 4.52 35.36 -18.10
CA ASN A 505 3.30 35.86 -18.73
C ASN A 505 2.10 35.79 -17.77
N GLY A 506 1.91 36.86 -16.99
CA GLY A 506 0.94 36.90 -15.89
C GLY A 506 1.58 36.76 -14.51
N LEU A 507 2.67 37.49 -14.27
CA LEU A 507 3.31 37.57 -12.95
C LEU A 507 2.61 38.66 -12.12
N ASN A 508 1.97 38.27 -11.02
CA ASN A 508 1.31 39.18 -10.09
C ASN A 508 2.10 39.23 -8.77
N ILE A 509 2.58 40.41 -8.40
CA ILE A 509 3.33 40.68 -7.17
C ILE A 509 2.50 41.64 -6.32
N LEU A 510 1.83 41.11 -5.31
CA LEU A 510 0.74 41.79 -4.59
C LEU A 510 0.98 41.86 -3.08
N ARG A 511 0.92 43.04 -2.45
CA ARG A 511 0.96 43.14 -0.97
C ARG A 511 2.19 42.52 -0.30
N ASN A 512 3.34 42.52 -0.97
CA ASN A 512 4.59 42.04 -0.37
C ASN A 512 5.34 43.18 0.33
N TRP A 513 6.16 42.84 1.32
CA TRP A 513 7.07 43.74 2.01
C TRP A 513 8.50 43.41 1.62
N PHE A 514 9.20 44.37 1.03
CA PHE A 514 10.61 44.25 0.65
C PHE A 514 11.44 45.17 1.51
N GLU A 515 12.45 44.66 2.22
CA GLU A 515 13.30 45.49 3.08
C GLU A 515 14.75 45.02 3.02
N ASP A 516 15.72 45.93 3.02
CA ASP A 516 17.14 45.59 3.11
C ASP A 516 17.65 44.53 2.09
N ASN A 517 17.00 44.43 0.91
CA ASN A 517 17.43 43.53 -0.15
C ASN A 517 18.58 44.16 -0.94
N GLY A 518 19.64 43.44 -1.26
CA GLY A 518 20.82 43.98 -1.94
C GLY A 518 21.80 44.68 -0.99
N ARG A 519 21.82 44.28 0.29
CA ARG A 519 22.63 44.91 1.36
C ARG A 519 24.14 44.96 1.04
N ASP A 520 24.68 43.94 0.36
CA ASP A 520 26.12 43.85 0.02
C ASP A 520 26.46 44.45 -1.36
N ALA A 521 25.63 45.36 -1.88
CA ALA A 521 25.60 45.82 -3.28
C ALA A 521 26.95 45.90 -4.01
N VAL A 522 27.34 44.78 -4.62
CA VAL A 522 27.98 44.78 -5.93
C VAL A 522 26.96 45.40 -6.90
N SER A 523 27.39 46.37 -7.71
CA SER A 523 26.52 47.15 -8.62
C SER A 523 25.54 46.24 -9.40
N GLY A 524 24.29 46.69 -9.57
CA GLY A 524 23.28 46.01 -10.40
C GLY A 524 22.26 45.12 -9.67
N ARG A 525 22.16 45.17 -8.34
CA ARG A 525 21.10 44.48 -7.57
C ARG A 525 19.85 45.36 -7.44
N ALA A 526 18.69 44.72 -7.32
CA ALA A 526 17.40 45.37 -7.16
C ALA A 526 16.44 44.60 -6.25
N ALA A 527 15.44 45.27 -5.67
CA ALA A 527 14.34 44.56 -5.00
C ALA A 527 13.62 43.64 -6.00
N ILE A 528 13.39 44.15 -7.22
CA ILE A 528 12.82 43.44 -8.35
C ILE A 528 13.79 43.51 -9.53
N LEU A 529 14.23 42.35 -10.01
CA LEU A 529 15.14 42.23 -11.15
C LEU A 529 14.55 41.35 -12.25
N ASP A 530 14.35 41.96 -13.42
CA ASP A 530 14.18 41.25 -14.69
C ASP A 530 15.58 40.84 -15.19
N ILE A 531 15.84 39.54 -15.26
CA ILE A 531 17.13 39.02 -15.74
C ILE A 531 17.12 38.62 -17.21
N GLY A 532 15.96 38.71 -17.85
CA GLY A 532 15.73 38.20 -19.19
C GLY A 532 16.10 39.17 -20.30
N ASP A 533 16.65 38.62 -21.38
CA ASP A 533 16.72 39.28 -22.69
C ASP A 533 15.41 39.10 -23.51
N ASN A 534 14.35 38.59 -22.89
CA ASN A 534 13.10 38.22 -23.54
C ASN A 534 11.92 38.98 -22.93
N VAL A 535 10.84 39.11 -23.69
CA VAL A 535 9.67 39.90 -23.27
C VAL A 535 8.85 39.14 -22.24
N SER A 536 8.78 39.67 -21.02
CA SER A 536 7.75 39.28 -20.04
C SER A 536 6.46 40.05 -20.31
N HIS A 537 5.31 39.41 -20.14
CA HIS A 537 4.00 39.98 -20.44
C HIS A 537 3.14 40.08 -19.18
N LEU A 538 2.35 41.15 -19.07
CA LEU A 538 1.33 41.33 -18.04
C LEU A 538 1.87 41.19 -16.60
N VAL A 539 2.99 41.87 -16.32
CA VAL A 539 3.57 41.91 -14.96
C VAL A 539 2.88 43.01 -14.16
N THR A 540 2.29 42.65 -13.02
CA THR A 540 1.58 43.58 -12.14
C THR A 540 2.23 43.63 -10.75
N PHE A 541 2.59 44.82 -10.31
CA PHE A 541 3.01 45.14 -8.94
C PHE A 541 1.91 45.95 -8.28
N LYS A 542 1.24 45.40 -7.27
CA LYS A 542 0.15 46.09 -6.57
C LYS A 542 0.31 46.09 -5.06
N GLU A 543 0.08 47.21 -4.39
CA GLU A 543 0.00 47.28 -2.91
C GLU A 543 1.27 46.81 -2.17
N ASN A 544 2.44 46.80 -2.81
CA ASN A 544 3.68 46.36 -2.15
C ASN A 544 4.32 47.49 -1.35
N VAL A 545 5.05 47.13 -0.29
CA VAL A 545 5.90 48.02 0.50
C VAL A 545 7.35 47.77 0.10
N PHE A 546 8.04 48.82 -0.32
CA PHE A 546 9.47 48.82 -0.56
C PHE A 546 10.15 49.66 0.53
N GLY A 547 10.53 48.97 1.59
CA GLY A 547 11.26 49.44 2.76
C GLY A 547 12.64 49.99 2.41
N GLY A 548 13.10 50.91 3.25
CA GLY A 548 14.33 51.65 3.05
C GLY A 548 15.50 50.71 3.14
N ASN A 549 16.29 50.66 2.09
CA ASN A 549 17.55 49.95 2.12
C ASN A 549 18.53 50.88 2.84
N ASN A 550 19.00 50.54 4.03
CA ASN A 550 20.08 51.31 4.70
C ASN A 550 21.42 51.24 3.94
N ASN A 551 21.40 50.71 2.72
CA ASN A 551 22.53 50.68 1.82
C ASN A 551 22.80 52.09 1.27
N ALA A 552 23.88 52.70 1.74
CA ALA A 552 24.37 54.00 1.26
C ALA A 552 24.84 53.98 -0.22
N ASN A 553 24.77 52.83 -0.91
CA ASN A 553 25.13 52.72 -2.31
C ASN A 553 24.05 53.35 -3.22
N ALA A 554 24.44 54.42 -3.92
CA ALA A 554 23.61 55.15 -4.87
C ALA A 554 23.06 54.30 -6.05
N ASP A 555 23.58 53.08 -6.25
CA ASP A 555 23.20 52.20 -7.35
C ASP A 555 22.07 51.21 -7.06
N PHE A 556 21.57 51.13 -5.81
CA PHE A 556 20.45 50.21 -5.51
C PHE A 556 19.17 50.65 -6.22
N ARG A 557 18.50 49.70 -6.88
CA ARG A 557 17.25 49.96 -7.63
C ARG A 557 16.11 49.20 -6.99
N GLN A 558 14.93 49.79 -6.92
CA GLN A 558 13.76 48.99 -6.54
C GLN A 558 13.32 48.11 -7.70
N PHE A 559 13.38 48.65 -8.92
CA PHE A 559 13.09 47.92 -10.14
C PHE A 559 14.23 48.07 -11.12
N SER A 560 14.67 46.94 -11.66
CA SER A 560 15.53 46.88 -12.84
C SER A 560 14.86 45.98 -13.86
N ILE A 561 14.11 46.60 -14.78
CA ILE A 561 13.24 45.92 -15.74
C ILE A 561 13.77 46.16 -17.15
N GLN A 562 13.96 45.11 -17.96
CA GLN A 562 14.61 45.23 -19.26
C GLN A 562 13.63 45.04 -20.43
N LYS A 563 12.68 44.11 -20.35
CA LYS A 563 11.78 43.77 -21.48
C LYS A 563 10.40 43.34 -20.99
N VAL A 564 9.53 44.30 -20.62
CA VAL A 564 8.17 43.99 -20.17
C VAL A 564 7.11 44.67 -21.04
N ASN A 565 6.13 43.91 -21.52
CA ASN A 565 4.93 44.42 -22.17
C ASN A 565 3.74 44.42 -21.20
N GLY A 566 3.13 45.59 -20.98
CA GLY A 566 1.98 45.73 -20.08
C GLY A 566 2.37 45.73 -18.61
N LEU A 567 3.50 46.35 -18.26
CA LEU A 567 3.93 46.55 -16.89
C LEU A 567 2.93 47.46 -16.16
N LYS A 568 2.46 47.02 -14.99
CA LYS A 568 1.59 47.81 -14.10
C LYS A 568 2.26 47.94 -12.73
N VAL A 569 2.42 49.17 -12.25
CA VAL A 569 2.91 49.51 -10.91
C VAL A 569 1.84 50.35 -10.23
N LEU A 570 1.05 49.70 -9.35
CA LEU A 570 -0.20 50.21 -8.81
C LEU A 570 -0.15 50.27 -7.28
N GLU A 571 -0.56 51.37 -6.67
CA GLU A 571 -0.87 51.39 -5.22
C GLU A 571 0.30 50.97 -4.30
N ASN A 572 1.56 51.08 -4.73
CA ASN A 572 2.73 50.67 -3.95
C ASN A 572 3.22 51.82 -3.04
N PHE A 573 3.92 51.43 -1.98
CA PHE A 573 4.53 52.32 -1.00
C PHE A 573 6.05 52.24 -1.07
N PHE A 574 6.70 53.37 -1.30
CA PHE A 574 8.14 53.47 -1.50
C PHE A 574 8.81 54.27 -0.36
N THR A 575 9.92 53.77 0.15
CA THR A 575 10.71 54.45 1.18
C THR A 575 12.18 54.53 0.77
N GLY A 576 12.83 55.68 1.03
CA GLY A 576 14.22 55.95 0.61
C GLY A 576 14.41 56.16 -0.90
N GLY A 577 15.66 56.46 -1.33
CA GLY A 577 16.13 56.79 -2.68
C GLY A 577 15.71 55.83 -3.81
N SER A 578 14.43 55.82 -4.13
CA SER A 578 13.75 54.82 -4.94
C SER A 578 14.03 55.00 -6.42
N HIS A 579 14.75 54.07 -7.07
CA HIS A 579 14.98 54.12 -8.52
C HIS A 579 14.14 53.06 -9.24
N ILE A 580 13.25 53.49 -10.15
CA ILE A 580 12.56 52.60 -11.10
C ILE A 580 13.30 52.70 -12.43
N ARG A 581 14.12 51.70 -12.77
CA ARG A 581 14.82 51.69 -14.06
C ARG A 581 14.13 50.73 -15.03
N CYS A 582 13.73 51.26 -16.18
CA CYS A 582 13.10 50.51 -17.26
C CYS A 582 13.89 50.70 -18.57
N THR A 583 14.78 49.75 -18.88
CA THR A 583 15.66 49.80 -20.06
C THR A 583 15.08 48.96 -21.20
N THR A 584 13.91 49.32 -21.71
CA THR A 584 13.33 48.62 -22.87
C THR A 584 13.61 49.41 -24.14
N SER A 585 14.10 48.77 -25.21
CA SER A 585 14.37 49.40 -26.51
C SER A 585 13.17 49.40 -27.48
N THR A 586 11.97 49.01 -27.02
CA THR A 586 10.79 48.80 -27.86
C THR A 586 9.53 49.40 -27.22
N THR A 587 8.51 49.68 -28.05
CA THR A 587 7.25 50.36 -27.72
C THR A 587 6.37 49.56 -26.76
N TYR A 588 6.71 49.53 -25.48
CA TYR A 588 5.91 48.86 -24.45
C TYR A 588 5.25 49.87 -23.51
N LYS A 589 3.97 49.61 -23.20
CA LYS A 589 3.18 50.43 -22.29
C LYS A 589 3.54 50.11 -20.85
N VAL A 590 3.97 51.14 -20.12
CA VAL A 590 4.18 51.09 -18.68
C VAL A 590 3.11 51.96 -18.01
N TYR A 591 2.37 51.38 -17.06
CA TYR A 591 1.31 52.07 -16.33
C TYR A 591 1.68 52.17 -14.85
N ILE A 592 1.93 53.40 -14.38
CA ILE A 592 2.34 53.68 -13.00
C ILE A 592 1.27 54.56 -12.36
N ALA A 593 0.50 54.00 -11.42
CA ALA A 593 -0.61 54.74 -10.83
C ALA A 593 -0.80 54.51 -9.33
N ASP A 594 -1.36 55.52 -8.66
CA ASP A 594 -1.80 55.46 -7.26
C ASP A 594 -0.69 55.10 -6.25
N ASN A 595 0.59 55.28 -6.59
CA ASN A 595 1.70 54.96 -5.70
C ASN A 595 2.04 56.11 -4.74
N TRP A 596 2.66 55.79 -3.59
CA TRP A 596 3.11 56.76 -2.58
C TRP A 596 4.60 56.60 -2.28
N SER A 597 5.32 57.71 -2.03
CA SER A 597 6.74 57.71 -1.63
C SER A 597 7.01 58.67 -0.47
N SER A 598 7.82 58.27 0.52
CA SER A 598 8.10 59.04 1.76
C SER A 598 9.28 60.01 1.73
N GLY A 599 10.27 59.84 0.84
CA GLY A 599 11.59 60.49 1.03
C GLY A 599 12.26 61.09 -0.22
N THR A 600 12.06 60.49 -1.38
CA THR A 600 12.50 61.04 -2.68
C THR A 600 11.51 60.67 -3.77
N THR A 601 11.28 61.57 -4.74
CA THR A 601 10.51 61.23 -5.94
C THR A 601 11.18 60.06 -6.64
N PRO A 602 10.47 58.96 -6.91
CA PRO A 602 11.06 57.87 -7.66
C PRO A 602 11.45 58.37 -9.04
N THR A 603 12.73 58.27 -9.38
CA THR A 603 13.19 58.56 -10.74
C THR A 603 12.82 57.38 -11.61
N VAL A 604 12.17 57.66 -12.73
CA VAL A 604 11.89 56.66 -13.75
C VAL A 604 12.86 56.87 -14.90
N ASP A 605 13.96 56.11 -14.88
CA ASP A 605 14.88 56.01 -16.02
C ASP A 605 14.20 55.15 -17.09
N ALA A 606 13.21 55.71 -17.79
CA ALA A 606 12.54 55.05 -18.91
C ALA A 606 13.14 55.52 -20.23
N MET A 607 13.62 54.59 -21.06
CA MET A 607 14.02 54.88 -22.44
C MET A 607 12.84 54.84 -23.43
N THR A 608 11.58 54.83 -22.96
CA THR A 608 10.38 54.73 -23.81
C THR A 608 9.50 55.98 -23.71
N THR A 609 8.80 56.28 -24.80
CA THR A 609 7.83 57.37 -24.91
C THR A 609 6.44 57.03 -24.34
N ASP A 610 6.19 55.77 -23.94
CA ASP A 610 4.85 55.23 -23.64
C ASP A 610 4.65 54.89 -22.15
N VAL A 611 5.06 55.79 -21.26
CA VAL A 611 4.79 55.68 -19.82
C VAL A 611 3.58 56.53 -19.45
N THR A 612 2.56 55.92 -18.86
CA THR A 612 1.38 56.62 -18.33
C THR A 612 1.47 56.71 -16.81
N TYR A 613 1.46 57.93 -16.29
CA TYR A 613 1.39 58.22 -14.85
C TYR A 613 -0.02 58.67 -14.47
N ALA A 614 -0.57 58.16 -13.36
CA ALA A 614 -1.84 58.63 -12.84
C ALA A 614 -1.86 58.62 -11.31
N ARG A 615 -2.19 59.75 -10.66
CA ARG A 615 -2.47 59.82 -9.21
C ARG A 615 -1.34 59.32 -8.28
N ASN A 616 -0.08 59.38 -8.69
CA ASN A 616 1.05 59.08 -7.81
C ASN A 616 1.38 60.28 -6.91
N THR A 617 1.60 60.04 -5.62
CA THR A 617 1.80 61.08 -4.60
C THR A 617 3.19 60.99 -3.99
N TYR A 618 3.81 62.14 -3.73
CA TYR A 618 5.10 62.28 -3.07
C TYR A 618 4.98 63.03 -1.74
N GLY A 619 5.52 62.44 -0.68
CA GLY A 619 5.61 62.99 0.67
C GLY A 619 4.26 63.40 1.27
N ASP A 620 4.31 64.06 2.42
CA ASP A 620 3.14 64.72 3.02
C ASP A 620 2.74 65.98 2.25
N THR A 621 3.57 66.42 1.28
CA THR A 621 3.36 67.66 0.52
C THR A 621 2.38 67.50 -0.65
N GLY A 622 1.98 66.28 -1.00
CA GLY A 622 0.98 66.02 -2.04
C GLY A 622 1.48 66.27 -3.48
N THR A 623 2.80 66.32 -3.70
CA THR A 623 3.37 66.63 -5.01
C THR A 623 3.16 65.45 -5.96
N ALA A 624 2.62 65.69 -7.16
CA ALA A 624 2.45 64.65 -8.17
C ALA A 624 3.81 64.22 -8.74
N TRP A 625 3.96 62.93 -9.08
CA TRP A 625 5.15 62.47 -9.79
C TRP A 625 5.17 63.10 -11.19
N THR A 626 6.20 63.88 -11.49
CA THR A 626 6.43 64.46 -12.82
C THR A 626 7.33 63.54 -13.64
N THR A 627 7.13 63.48 -14.95
CA THR A 627 8.09 62.88 -15.88
C THR A 627 9.43 63.60 -15.76
N GLY A 628 10.51 62.86 -15.47
CA GLY A 628 11.89 63.37 -15.47
C GLY A 628 12.45 63.46 -16.87
#